data_AF-A0A8C4QXM9-F1
#
_entry.id   AF-A0A8C4QXM9-F1
#
_cell.length_a   1.000
_cell.length_b   1.000
_cell.length_c   1.000
_cell.angle_alpha   90.00
_cell.angle_beta   90.00
_cell.angle_gamma   90.00
#
_symmetry.space_group_name_H-M   'P 1'
#
loop_
_entity.id
_entity.type
_entity.pdbx_description
1 polymer ?
#
loop_
_entity_poly.entity_id
_entity_poly.type
_entity_poly.pdbx_seq_one_letter_code
_entity_poly.pdbx_strand_id
1 'polypeptide(L)'
;MNSLEQAEDLKAFERRLTEIISGIQPATGRWRMVLIVVSVCTATGAWTWITDPETQQVAFFVSLWNHSFFAVSCIILIGLFLAGIHKRVVAPSIIVERCRTVLAEYNMSCDDTGKFILKPRPQPQ
;
A
#
# COMPACT_ATOMS: atom_id res chain seq x y z
N MET A 1 21.52 -2.23 -34.11
CA MET A 1 21.39 -1.68 -32.75
C MET A 1 22.67 -2.01 -32.02
N ASN A 2 23.41 -1.00 -31.60
CA ASN A 2 24.68 -1.17 -30.92
C ASN A 2 24.41 -1.63 -29.48
N SER A 3 25.17 -2.59 -28.95
CA SER A 3 24.97 -3.09 -27.57
C SER A 3 25.10 -1.99 -26.51
N LEU A 4 25.82 -0.92 -26.87
CA LEU A 4 26.03 0.28 -26.06
C LEU A 4 24.74 1.12 -25.94
N GLU A 5 24.00 1.29 -27.05
CA GLU A 5 22.70 2.00 -27.05
C GLU A 5 21.67 1.26 -26.18
N GLN A 6 21.66 -0.07 -26.25
CA GLN A 6 20.75 -0.89 -25.43
C GLN A 6 21.04 -0.76 -23.92
N ALA A 7 22.31 -0.64 -23.53
CA ALA A 7 22.70 -0.46 -22.14
C ALA A 7 22.33 0.94 -21.62
N GLU A 8 22.46 1.97 -22.46
CA GLU A 8 22.05 3.34 -22.15
C GLU A 8 20.53 3.45 -21.99
N ASP A 9 19.76 2.83 -22.87
CA ASP A 9 18.29 2.78 -22.79
C ASP A 9 17.82 2.08 -21.52
N LEU A 10 18.45 0.95 -21.15
CA LEU A 10 18.10 0.21 -19.94
C LEU A 10 18.35 1.05 -18.68
N LYS A 11 19.47 1.78 -18.65
CA LYS A 11 19.82 2.69 -17.56
C LYS A 11 18.88 3.89 -17.50
N ALA A 12 18.46 4.42 -18.65
CA ALA A 12 17.48 5.49 -18.72
C ALA A 12 16.11 5.02 -18.19
N PHE A 13 15.69 3.81 -18.55
CA PHE A 13 14.47 3.19 -18.04
C PHE A 13 14.53 2.96 -16.53
N GLU A 14 15.62 2.38 -16.01
CA GLU A 14 15.80 2.18 -14.55
C GLU A 14 15.68 3.52 -13.81
N ARG A 15 16.34 4.57 -14.31
CA ARG A 15 16.25 5.92 -13.72
C ARG A 15 14.82 6.44 -13.68
N ARG A 16 14.06 6.28 -14.77
CA ARG A 16 12.65 6.69 -14.84
C ARG A 16 11.77 5.88 -13.90
N LEU A 17 11.99 4.57 -13.83
CA LEU A 17 11.25 3.69 -12.93
C LEU A 17 11.48 4.08 -11.47
N THR A 18 12.74 4.29 -11.08
CA THR A 18 13.10 4.77 -9.73
C THR A 18 12.50 6.14 -9.44
N GLU A 19 12.52 7.08 -10.40
CA GLU A 19 11.93 8.41 -10.23
C GLU A 19 10.42 8.31 -9.96
N ILE A 20 9.69 7.53 -10.77
CA ILE A 20 8.24 7.31 -10.60
C ILE A 20 7.94 6.67 -9.24
N ILE A 21 8.65 5.60 -8.88
CA ILE A 21 8.45 4.90 -7.61
C ILE A 21 8.77 5.84 -6.43
N SER A 22 9.88 6.58 -6.49
CA SER A 22 10.30 7.51 -5.45
C SER A 22 9.31 8.66 -5.26
N GLY A 23 8.60 9.09 -6.32
CA GLY A 23 7.54 10.08 -6.24
C GLY A 23 6.25 9.55 -5.59
N ILE A 24 5.90 8.29 -5.83
CA ILE A 24 4.65 7.67 -5.34
C ILE A 24 4.81 7.10 -3.91
N GLN A 25 5.96 6.51 -3.60
CA GLN A 25 6.24 5.84 -2.33
C GLN A 25 6.02 6.70 -1.07
N PRO A 26 6.45 7.98 -0.97
CA PRO A 26 6.25 8.77 0.25
C PRO A 26 4.78 9.07 0.50
N ALA A 27 3.98 9.30 -0.56
CA ALA A 27 2.54 9.47 -0.43
C ALA A 27 1.87 8.16 0.02
N THR A 28 2.22 7.03 -0.60
CA THR A 28 1.73 5.70 -0.21
C THR A 28 2.09 5.35 1.24
N GLY A 29 3.32 5.64 1.68
CA GLY A 29 3.77 5.42 3.05
C GLY A 29 2.94 6.20 4.09
N ARG A 30 2.63 7.47 3.79
CA ARG A 30 1.74 8.29 4.62
C ARG A 30 0.34 7.67 4.73
N TRP A 31 -0.24 7.24 3.61
CA TRP A 31 -1.56 6.59 3.62
C TRP A 31 -1.58 5.27 4.39
N ARG A 32 -0.49 4.48 4.33
CA ARG A 32 -0.33 3.26 5.13
C ARG A 32 -0.29 3.58 6.63
N MET A 33 0.47 4.61 7.04
CA MET A 33 0.48 5.05 8.44
C MET A 33 -0.90 5.52 8.92
N VAL A 34 -1.60 6.32 8.12
CA VAL A 34 -2.98 6.76 8.44
C VAL A 34 -3.91 5.55 8.63
N LEU A 35 -3.86 4.56 7.73
CA LEU A 35 -4.65 3.34 7.87
C LEU A 35 -4.34 2.58 9.15
N ILE A 36 -3.05 2.42 9.51
CA ILE A 36 -2.65 1.71 10.72
C ILE A 36 -3.19 2.43 11.94
N VAL A 37 -3.00 3.75 12.03
CA VAL A 37 -3.48 4.56 13.16
C VAL A 37 -5.00 4.45 13.30
N VAL A 38 -5.75 4.64 12.21
CA VAL A 38 -7.22 4.57 12.24
C VAL A 38 -7.71 3.16 12.59
N SER A 39 -7.02 2.12 12.12
CA SER A 39 -7.36 0.73 12.45
C SER A 39 -7.13 0.43 13.93
N VAL A 40 -6.01 0.89 14.50
CA VAL A 40 -5.73 0.73 15.94
C VAL A 40 -6.76 1.48 16.77
N CYS A 41 -7.09 2.73 16.43
CA CYS A 41 -8.13 3.50 17.12
C CYS A 41 -9.50 2.85 17.03
N THR A 42 -9.84 2.26 15.88
CA THR A 42 -11.11 1.52 15.72
C THR A 42 -11.11 0.25 16.57
N ALA A 43 -10.00 -0.48 16.63
CA ALA A 43 -9.88 -1.70 17.42
C ALA A 43 -9.95 -1.42 18.93
N THR A 44 -9.28 -0.37 19.41
CA THR A 44 -9.37 0.05 20.81
C THR A 44 -10.76 0.57 21.16
N GLY A 45 -11.36 1.37 20.28
CA GLY A 45 -12.74 1.84 20.44
C GLY A 45 -13.77 0.70 20.46
N ALA A 46 -13.57 -0.31 19.61
CA ALA A 46 -14.41 -1.51 19.60
C ALA A 46 -14.24 -2.32 20.87
N TRP A 47 -13.00 -2.48 21.35
CA TRP A 47 -12.72 -3.16 22.61
C TRP A 47 -13.44 -2.49 23.78
N THR A 48 -13.29 -1.16 23.92
CA THR A 48 -13.97 -0.39 24.98
C THR A 48 -15.48 -0.49 24.89
N TRP A 49 -16.04 -0.52 23.67
CA TRP A 49 -17.47 -0.65 23.43
C TRP A 49 -18.00 -2.05 23.80
N ILE A 50 -17.26 -3.12 23.49
CA ILE A 50 -17.66 -4.50 23.80
C ILE A 50 -17.57 -4.80 25.30
N THR A 51 -16.58 -4.23 25.99
CA THR A 51 -16.36 -4.48 27.43
C THR A 51 -17.27 -3.66 28.34
N ASP A 52 -18.00 -2.69 27.80
CA ASP A 52 -18.88 -1.82 28.59
C ASP A 52 -20.23 -2.53 28.88
N PRO A 53 -20.56 -2.79 30.16
CA PRO A 53 -21.80 -3.49 30.55
C PRO A 53 -23.08 -2.66 30.28
N GLU A 54 -22.99 -1.33 30.19
CA GLU A 54 -24.12 -0.45 29.88
C GLU A 54 -24.56 -0.58 28.41
N THR A 55 -23.67 -1.02 27.53
CA THR A 55 -23.90 -1.18 26.09
C THR A 55 -25.01 -2.19 25.77
N GLN A 56 -25.27 -3.15 26.66
CA GLN A 56 -26.34 -4.14 26.49
C GLN A 56 -27.74 -3.61 26.87
N GLN A 57 -27.80 -2.46 27.56
CA GLN A 57 -29.04 -1.88 28.08
C GLN A 57 -29.65 -0.82 27.14
N VAL A 58 -28.84 -0.27 26.22
CA VAL A 58 -29.23 0.81 25.32
C VAL A 58 -29.26 0.37 23.86
N ALA A 59 -30.19 0.95 23.09
CA ALA A 59 -30.28 0.72 21.65
C ALA A 59 -28.95 1.08 20.94
N PHE A 60 -28.58 0.30 19.93
CA PHE A 60 -27.30 0.41 19.20
C PHE A 60 -26.93 1.85 18.78
N PHE A 61 -27.89 2.61 18.25
CA PHE A 61 -27.67 3.99 17.82
C PHE A 61 -27.41 4.97 18.97
N VAL A 62 -28.03 4.76 20.13
CA VAL A 62 -27.80 5.57 21.35
C VAL A 62 -26.44 5.24 21.95
N SER A 63 -26.10 3.95 21.98
CA SER A 63 -24.77 3.47 22.39
C SER A 63 -23.64 4.03 21.50
N LEU A 64 -23.85 4.08 20.18
CA LEU A 64 -22.90 4.68 19.24
C LEU A 64 -22.68 6.18 19.51
N TRP A 65 -23.74 6.90 19.89
CA TRP A 65 -23.65 8.32 20.22
C TRP A 65 -22.90 8.55 21.54
N ASN A 66 -23.11 7.66 22.51
CA ASN A 66 -22.44 7.67 23.81
C ASN A 66 -20.93 7.38 23.70
N HIS A 67 -20.54 6.48 22.78
CA HIS A 67 -19.15 6.18 22.46
C HIS A 67 -18.69 6.88 21.18
N SER A 68 -18.68 8.21 21.23
CA SER A 68 -18.41 9.08 20.08
C SER A 68 -17.04 8.83 19.43
N PHE A 69 -16.03 8.36 20.20
CA PHE A 69 -14.70 8.02 19.71
C PHE A 69 -14.73 6.81 18.75
N PHE A 70 -15.53 5.78 19.06
CA PHE A 70 -15.69 4.60 18.22
C PHE A 70 -16.48 4.96 16.95
N ALA A 71 -17.57 5.70 17.09
CA ALA A 71 -18.38 6.14 15.95
C ALA A 71 -17.59 7.00 14.95
N VAL A 72 -16.81 7.98 15.44
CA VAL A 72 -15.97 8.83 14.59
C VAL A 72 -14.87 8.02 13.90
N SER A 73 -14.21 7.11 14.61
CA SER A 73 -13.17 6.24 14.02
C SER A 73 -13.74 5.35 12.91
N CYS A 74 -14.94 4.78 13.12
CA CYS A 74 -15.67 4.02 12.11
C CYS A 74 -16.05 4.87 10.89
N ILE A 75 -16.56 6.08 11.09
CA ILE A 75 -16.90 7.00 9.98
C ILE A 75 -15.66 7.37 9.17
N ILE A 76 -14.54 7.66 9.84
CA ILE A 76 -13.26 7.94 9.17
C ILE A 76 -12.79 6.73 8.39
N LEU A 77 -12.86 5.52 8.97
CA LEU A 77 -12.44 4.29 8.31
C LEU A 77 -13.30 3.98 7.07
N ILE A 78 -14.61 4.17 7.15
CA ILE A 78 -15.54 4.06 6.01
C ILE A 78 -15.20 5.11 4.94
N GLY A 79 -14.98 6.36 5.34
CA GLY A 79 -14.60 7.44 4.43
C GLY A 79 -13.29 7.16 3.69
N LEU A 80 -12.28 6.63 4.39
CA LEU A 80 -11.01 6.21 3.79
C LEU A 80 -11.21 5.06 2.78
N PHE A 81 -12.10 4.11 3.09
CA PHE A 81 -12.46 3.03 2.18
C PHE A 81 -13.12 3.55 0.90
N LEU A 82 -14.11 4.44 1.04
CA LEU A 82 -14.82 5.06 -0.09
C LEU A 82 -13.89 5.95 -0.94
N ALA A 83 -12.95 6.65 -0.31
CA ALA A 83 -11.91 7.43 -0.99
C ALA A 83 -10.89 6.56 -1.76
N GLY A 84 -11.04 5.24 -1.72
CA GLY A 84 -10.25 4.30 -2.51
C GLY A 84 -8.82 4.14 -2.00
N ILE A 85 -8.61 4.22 -0.68
CA ILE A 85 -7.28 4.12 -0.07
C ILE A 85 -6.55 2.83 -0.46
N HIS A 86 -7.28 1.73 -0.70
CA HIS A 86 -6.72 0.47 -1.19
C HIS A 86 -5.95 0.67 -2.52
N LYS A 87 -6.50 1.45 -3.45
CA LYS A 87 -5.78 1.76 -4.70
C LYS A 87 -4.53 2.60 -4.45
N ARG A 88 -4.60 3.56 -3.52
CA ARG A 88 -3.49 4.47 -3.18
C ARG A 88 -2.33 3.76 -2.48
N VAL A 89 -2.60 2.74 -1.66
CA VAL A 89 -1.57 2.01 -0.92
C VAL A 89 -0.94 0.84 -1.69
N VAL A 90 -1.63 0.36 -2.73
CA VAL A 90 -1.22 -0.78 -3.57
C VAL A 90 -0.67 -0.34 -4.95
N ALA A 91 -0.91 0.90 -5.38
CA ALA A 91 -0.40 1.45 -6.64
C ALA A 91 1.11 1.21 -6.90
N PRO A 92 2.04 1.53 -5.98
CA PRO A 92 3.47 1.31 -6.24
C PRO A 92 3.83 -0.17 -6.37
N SER A 93 3.25 -1.05 -5.54
CA SER A 93 3.49 -2.50 -5.64
C SER A 93 2.93 -3.09 -6.94
N ILE A 94 1.81 -2.58 -7.45
CA ILE A 94 1.28 -3.00 -8.75
C ILE A 94 2.24 -2.61 -9.87
N ILE A 95 2.73 -1.36 -9.88
CA ILE A 95 3.66 -0.90 -10.93
C ILE A 95 4.92 -1.75 -10.95
N VAL A 96 5.54 -1.96 -9.78
CA VAL A 96 6.73 -2.81 -9.64
C VAL A 96 6.46 -4.22 -10.14
N GLU A 97 5.35 -4.85 -9.75
CA GLU A 97 5.02 -6.21 -10.17
C GLU A 97 4.80 -6.34 -11.69
N ARG A 98 4.14 -5.36 -12.29
CA ARG A 98 3.96 -5.30 -13.76
C ARG A 98 5.32 -5.16 -14.47
N CYS A 99 6.22 -4.32 -13.94
CA CYS A 99 7.58 -4.22 -14.46
C CYS A 99 8.37 -5.52 -14.28
N ARG A 100 8.29 -6.19 -13.12
CA ARG A 100 8.92 -7.49 -12.88
C ARG A 100 8.44 -8.56 -13.87
N THR A 101 7.15 -8.55 -14.21
CA THR A 101 6.58 -9.50 -15.20
C THR A 101 7.25 -9.33 -16.58
N VAL A 102 7.38 -8.09 -17.06
CA VAL A 102 8.03 -7.81 -18.35
C VAL A 102 9.54 -8.08 -18.29
N LEU A 103 10.21 -7.67 -17.20
CA LEU A 103 11.66 -7.89 -17.01
C LEU A 103 12.01 -9.38 -16.89
N ALA A 104 11.10 -10.21 -16.39
CA ALA A 104 11.31 -11.64 -16.25
C ALA A 104 11.55 -12.34 -17.60
N GLU A 105 10.94 -11.85 -18.69
CA GLU A 105 11.18 -12.36 -20.06
C GLU A 105 12.65 -12.19 -20.50
N TYR A 106 13.34 -11.20 -19.92
CA TYR A 106 14.74 -10.88 -20.20
C TYR A 106 15.71 -11.43 -19.14
N ASN A 107 15.27 -12.34 -18.27
CA ASN A 107 16.03 -12.79 -17.09
C ASN A 107 16.46 -11.65 -16.15
N MET A 108 15.63 -10.60 -16.07
CA MET A 108 15.82 -9.47 -15.18
C MET A 108 14.66 -9.37 -14.18
N SER A 109 14.85 -8.56 -13.15
CA SER A 109 13.86 -8.18 -12.15
C SER A 109 14.18 -6.75 -11.72
N CYS A 110 13.30 -6.11 -10.96
CA CYS A 110 13.60 -4.85 -10.31
C CYS A 110 13.22 -4.92 -8.84
N ASP A 111 13.87 -4.17 -7.96
CA ASP A 111 13.52 -4.04 -6.55
C ASP A 111 12.29 -3.12 -6.35
N ASP A 112 11.76 -3.06 -5.13
CA ASP A 112 10.63 -2.19 -4.78
C ASP A 112 10.98 -0.70 -4.84
N THR A 113 12.26 -0.37 -5.03
CA THR A 113 12.81 0.96 -5.30
C THR A 113 12.98 1.26 -6.80
N GLY A 114 12.70 0.29 -7.67
CA GLY A 114 12.88 0.39 -9.13
C GLY A 114 14.25 0.02 -9.67
N LYS A 115 15.22 -0.30 -8.80
CA LYS A 115 16.57 -0.71 -9.22
C LYS A 115 16.58 -2.07 -9.87
N PHE A 116 17.42 -2.26 -10.90
CA PHE A 116 17.43 -3.50 -11.66
C PHE A 116 18.26 -4.60 -10.97
N ILE A 117 17.77 -5.83 -11.05
CA ILE A 117 18.40 -7.04 -10.52
C ILE A 117 18.47 -8.06 -11.66
N LEU A 118 19.69 -8.47 -12.01
CA LEU A 118 19.91 -9.57 -12.97
C LEU A 118 19.62 -10.90 -12.27
N LYS A 119 18.78 -11.74 -12.87
CA LYS A 119 18.61 -13.12 -12.40
C LYS A 119 19.78 -13.96 -12.95
N PRO A 120 20.31 -14.92 -12.15
CA PRO A 120 21.31 -15.86 -12.65
C PRO A 120 20.75 -16.60 -13.87
N ARG A 121 21.57 -16.78 -14.91
CA ARG A 121 21.19 -17.60 -16.07
C ARG A 121 20.89 -19.02 -15.59
N PRO A 122 19.74 -19.64 -15.94
CA PRO A 122 19.48 -21.02 -15.57
C PRO A 122 20.60 -21.90 -16.12
N GLN A 123 21.25 -22.65 -15.23
CA GLN A 123 22.29 -23.60 -15.63
C GLN A 123 21.62 -24.72 -16.43
N PRO A 124 22.13 -25.07 -17.62
CA PRO A 124 21.62 -26.21 -18.36
C PRO A 124 21.84 -27.47 -17.51
N GLN A 125 20.75 -28.22 -17.27
CA GLN A 125 20.81 -29.59 -16.75
C GLN A 125 21.28 -30.55 -17.84
#